data_AF-A0A2V5RIW6-F1
#
_entry.id   AF-A0A2V5RIW6-F1
#
_cell.length_a   1.000
_cell.length_b   1.000
_cell.length_c   1.000
_cell.angle_alpha   90.00
_cell.angle_beta   90.00
_cell.angle_gamma   90.00
#
_symmetry.space_group_name_H-M   'P 1'
#
loop_
_entity.id
_entity.type
_entity.pdbx_description
1 polymer ?
#
loop_
_entity_poly.entity_id
_entity_poly.type
_entity_poly.pdbx_seq_one_letter_code
_entity_poly.pdbx_strand_id
1 'polypeptide(L)' 'EWPPRSGKLKQFPEIDRAEFFRGEVALRKMNPAQAPFLDRLLAALHRTEEK' A
#
# COMPACT_ATOMS: atom_id res chain seq x y z
N GLU A 1 8.42 -1.53 -13.12
CA GLU A 1 9.14 -2.41 -12.18
C GLU A 1 8.28 -2.56 -10.93
N TRP A 2 8.12 -3.76 -10.40
CA TRP A 2 7.16 -4.07 -9.35
C TRP A 2 7.72 -5.07 -8.33
N PRO A 3 7.80 -4.72 -7.04
CA PRO A 3 7.48 -3.41 -6.44
C PRO A 3 8.51 -2.32 -6.85
N PRO A 4 8.25 -1.02 -6.60
CA PRO A 4 9.14 0.07 -6.98
C PRO A 4 10.55 -0.12 -6.41
N ARG A 5 11.56 0.09 -7.25
CA ARG A 5 13.00 0.03 -6.92
C ARG A 5 13.54 -1.38 -6.58
N SER A 6 12.79 -2.44 -6.86
CA SER A 6 13.17 -3.85 -6.89
C SER A 6 14.04 -4.36 -8.07
N GLY A 7 14.22 -3.61 -9.15
CA GLY A 7 14.79 -4.06 -10.44
C GLY A 7 13.94 -5.05 -11.26
N LYS A 8 12.77 -5.49 -10.79
CA LYS A 8 12.02 -6.63 -11.38
C LYS A 8 10.70 -6.24 -12.04
N LEU A 9 10.39 -6.78 -13.22
CA LEU A 9 9.06 -6.68 -13.83
C LEU A 9 8.26 -7.96 -13.55
N LYS A 10 6.99 -7.80 -13.16
CA LYS A 10 6.09 -8.93 -12.88
C LYS A 10 4.68 -8.63 -13.39
N GLN A 11 4.05 -9.63 -13.99
CA GLN A 11 2.69 -9.57 -14.51
C GLN A 11 1.81 -10.54 -13.72
N PHE A 12 0.58 -10.11 -13.43
CA PHE A 12 -0.43 -10.90 -12.72
C PHE A 12 -1.74 -10.80 -13.51
N PRO A 13 -2.31 -11.90 -14.01
CA PRO A 13 -3.52 -11.87 -14.82
C PRO A 13 -4.76 -11.39 -14.05
N GLU A 14 -4.77 -11.47 -12.73
CA GLU A 14 -5.86 -11.03 -11.86
C GLU A 14 -5.84 -9.53 -11.53
N ILE A 15 -4.79 -8.81 -11.96
CA ILE A 15 -4.57 -7.41 -11.61
C ILE A 15 -4.57 -6.56 -12.88
N ASP A 16 -5.62 -5.77 -13.05
CA ASP A 16 -5.73 -4.83 -14.18
C ASP A 16 -4.73 -3.67 -14.07
N ARG A 17 -4.56 -3.12 -12.85
CA ARG A 17 -3.70 -1.97 -12.59
C ARG A 17 -3.20 -1.96 -11.15
N ALA A 18 -1.96 -1.52 -10.97
CA ALA A 18 -1.36 -1.34 -9.65
C ALA A 18 -0.65 0.02 -9.57
N GLU A 19 -0.83 0.72 -8.46
CA GLU A 19 -0.36 2.09 -8.24
C GLU A 19 0.02 2.32 -6.78
N PHE A 20 0.89 3.30 -6.54
CA PHE A 20 1.23 3.75 -5.20
C PHE A 20 0.51 5.05 -4.87
N PHE A 21 -0.06 5.11 -3.67
CA PHE A 21 -0.82 6.26 -3.20
C PHE A 21 -0.31 6.70 -1.82
N ARG A 22 -0.56 7.96 -1.49
CA ARG A 22 -0.51 8.43 -0.10
C ARG A 22 -1.65 7.78 0.69
N GLY A 23 -1.46 7.63 2.01
CA GLY A 23 -2.43 6.96 2.89
C GLY A 23 -3.86 7.51 2.76
N GLU A 24 -4.03 8.83 2.70
CA GLU A 24 -5.37 9.43 2.60
C GLU A 24 -6.08 9.08 1.29
N VAL A 25 -5.31 8.96 0.19
CA VAL A 25 -5.84 8.61 -1.13
C VAL A 25 -6.14 7.12 -1.21
N ALA A 26 -5.28 6.28 -0.61
CA ALA A 26 -5.49 4.84 -0.53
C ALA A 26 -6.81 4.50 0.18
N LEU A 27 -7.11 5.17 1.30
CA LEU A 27 -8.35 4.97 2.05
C LEU A 27 -9.62 5.19 1.22
N ARG A 28 -9.58 6.17 0.30
CA ARG A 28 -10.72 6.48 -0.58
C ARG A 28 -10.87 5.51 -1.75
N LYS A 29 -9.79 4.83 -2.14
CA LYS A 29 -9.75 3.94 -3.32
C LYS A 29 -9.85 2.46 -2.95
N MET A 30 -9.55 2.08 -1.71
CA MET A 30 -9.56 0.69 -1.26
C MET A 30 -10.96 0.22 -0.88
N ASN A 31 -11.11 -1.09 -0.74
CA ASN A 31 -12.30 -1.67 -0.14
C ASN A 31 -12.43 -1.18 1.32
N PRO A 32 -13.55 -0.56 1.74
CA PRO A 32 -13.73 -0.06 3.10
C PRO A 32 -13.48 -1.10 4.20
N ALA A 33 -13.77 -2.38 3.94
CA ALA A 33 -13.51 -3.47 4.89
C ALA A 33 -12.01 -3.66 5.18
N GLN A 34 -11.13 -3.15 4.32
CA GLN A 34 -9.68 -3.22 4.45
C GLN A 34 -9.07 -1.99 5.13
N ALA A 35 -9.85 -0.93 5.37
CA ALA A 35 -9.37 0.29 6.05
C ALA A 35 -8.65 0.01 7.38
N PRO A 36 -9.12 -0.92 8.25
CA PRO A 36 -8.43 -1.21 9.51
C PRO A 36 -7.00 -1.72 9.34
N PHE A 37 -6.64 -2.30 8.20
CA PHE A 37 -5.27 -2.73 7.93
C PHE A 37 -4.34 -1.54 7.65
N LEU A 38 -4.84 -0.54 6.93
CA LEU A 38 -4.08 0.68 6.65
C LEU A 38 -3.83 1.47 7.94
N ASP A 39 -4.85 1.58 8.81
CA ASP A 39 -4.71 2.24 10.11
C ASP A 39 -3.63 1.57 10.99
N ARG A 40 -3.65 0.23 11.05
CA ARG A 40 -2.63 -0.55 11.78
C ARG A 40 -1.23 -0.34 11.23
N LEU A 41 -1.09 -0.28 9.90
CA LEU A 41 0.19 -0.02 9.25
C LEU A 41 0.73 1.36 9.63
N LEU A 42 -0.09 2.41 9.52
CA LEU A 42 0.31 3.77 9.87
C LEU A 42 0.72 3.88 11.34
N ALA A 43 -0.02 3.26 12.25
CA ALA A 43 0.34 3.21 13.67
C ALA A 43 1.67 2.49 13.93
N ALA A 44 1.96 1.40 13.20
CA ALA A 44 3.23 0.68 13.33
C ALA A 44 4.43 1.47 12.78
N LEU A 45 4.24 2.22 11.69
CA LEU A 45 5.27 3.08 11.13
C LEU A 45 5.59 4.24 12.07
N HIS A 46 4.60 4.90 12.67
CA HIS A 46 4.86 5.96 13.65
C HIS A 46 5.67 5.48 14.86
N ARG A 47 5.40 4.26 15.35
CA ARG A 47 6.21 3.64 16.42
C ARG A 47 7.67 3.43 16.04
N THR A 48 7.95 3.27 14.74
CA THR A 48 9.30 3.01 14.24
C THR A 48 10.11 4.30 14.09
N GLU A 49 9.45 5.44 13.85
CA GLU A 49 10.09 6.77 13.78
C GLU A 49 10.46 7.34 15.17
N GLU A 50 9.85 6.83 16.24
CA GLU A 50 10.15 7.22 17.64
C GLU A 50 11.32 6.43 18.26
N LYS A 51 11.97 5.55 17.50
CA LYS A 51 13.16 4.78 17.91
C LYS A 51 14.41 5.26 17.21
#